data_AF-A0A7L2HRX3-F1
#
_entry.id   AF-A0A7L2HRX3-F1
#
_cell.length_a   1.000
_cell.length_b   1.000
_cell.length_c   1.000
_cell.angle_alpha   90.00
_cell.angle_beta   90.00
_cell.angle_gamma   90.00
#
_symmetry.space_group_name_H-M   'P 1'
#
loop_
_entity.id
_entity.type
_entity.pdbx_description
1 polymer ?
#
loop_
_entity_poly.entity_id
_entity_poly.type
_entity_poly.pdbx_seq_one_letter_code
_entity_poly.pdbx_strand_id
1 'polypeptide(L)'
;MVKHQPLQYYEPQLCLSCLTGIYGCRWKRYQRSHDDTTKWERLWFLILTSSFFLTLVWFYFWWEVHNDYNEINWFLYNRMGYWSDWSIPILVTTAAGFTYITVLLILALCHIAVGQQMNLHWLHKIGLMTTLITTVVTMSSIAQLWDDEWEMVFISLQATAPFLHIGALAAVTALSWLIAGQFARTEKATSQMLMFTAYLAVVVALYLVPLTISSPCIMEKKALGPKPAIIGHRGAPMLAPENTLMSFQKAVEQKMYGVQADVVLSYDGVPFLMHDKTLRRTTNVEEVFPERAYERSSMFNWTDLEKLNAGEWFLKNDPFWTAGSLSRSDYLEAANQSVCKLADMLEVIKDNTSLILNFQDLPPAHPYYSTYINITLETVLASGIRQQAVMWLPDTERQLVRQIAPGFQQTSGLKLDAERMREKGIVKLNLRYTKVTNEDVRDYATANLSVNLYTVNEPWLYSILWCAGVQSVTSDSSHVLRKVPFPIWLMPPDEYHLIWITSDLISFIVIVGVFVFQK
;
A
#
# COMPACT_ATOMS: atom_id res chain seq x y z
N MET A 1 63.98 25.37 37.08
CA MET A 1 62.99 24.30 37.36
C MET A 1 62.07 24.16 36.17
N VAL A 2 62.32 23.16 35.32
CA VAL A 2 61.38 22.77 34.26
C VAL A 2 60.23 22.04 34.94
N LYS A 3 59.01 22.61 34.92
CA LYS A 3 57.81 21.89 35.38
C LYS A 3 57.54 20.76 34.37
N HIS A 4 57.85 19.53 34.74
CA HIS A 4 57.33 18.37 34.03
C HIS A 4 55.80 18.37 34.18
N GLN A 5 55.08 18.59 33.08
CA GLN A 5 53.68 18.20 32.98
C GLN A 5 53.60 16.69 33.22
N PRO A 6 52.69 16.19 34.08
CA PRO A 6 52.52 14.77 34.26
C PRO A 6 52.14 14.14 32.91
N LEU A 7 52.81 13.05 32.55
CA LEU A 7 52.45 12.19 31.41
C LEU A 7 50.99 11.76 31.58
N GLN A 8 50.10 12.34 30.77
CA GLN A 8 48.69 11.98 30.74
C GLN A 8 48.54 10.55 30.20
N TYR A 9 48.02 9.67 31.04
CA TYR A 9 47.70 8.30 30.65
C TYR A 9 46.41 8.32 29.82
N TYR A 10 46.54 8.14 28.51
CA TYR A 10 45.39 8.04 27.60
C TYR A 10 44.96 6.57 27.51
N GLU A 11 43.88 6.21 28.21
CA GLU A 11 43.22 4.94 27.94
C GLU A 11 42.63 4.95 26.52
N PRO A 12 42.91 3.92 25.69
CA PRO A 12 42.32 3.81 24.37
C PRO A 12 40.83 3.48 24.49
N GLN A 13 39.98 4.52 24.51
CA GLN A 13 38.53 4.37 24.40
C GLN A 13 38.14 4.14 22.93
N LEU A 14 38.41 2.94 22.43
CA LEU A 14 38.11 2.51 21.04
C LEU A 14 36.65 2.76 20.65
N CYS A 15 35.70 2.49 21.55
CA CYS A 15 34.28 2.74 21.33
C CYS A 15 33.97 4.24 21.13
N LEU A 16 34.55 5.11 21.96
CA LEU A 16 34.37 6.56 21.85
C LEU A 16 34.96 7.09 20.55
N SER A 17 36.16 6.62 20.18
CA SER A 17 36.82 7.00 18.93
C SER A 17 36.02 6.58 17.69
N CYS A 18 35.38 5.41 17.74
CA CYS A 18 34.47 4.94 16.70
C CYS A 18 33.22 5.84 16.61
N LEU A 19 32.59 6.15 17.76
CA LEU A 19 31.41 7.01 17.83
C LEU A 19 31.66 8.42 17.26
N THR A 20 32.76 9.05 17.66
CA THR A 20 33.15 10.39 17.19
C THR A 20 33.68 10.38 15.76
N GLY A 21 34.30 9.26 15.36
CA GLY A 21 34.80 9.00 14.02
C GLY A 21 33.68 8.91 13.00
N ILE A 22 32.65 8.10 13.25
CA ILE A 22 31.54 7.90 12.31
C ILE A 22 30.68 9.16 12.22
N TYR A 23 30.31 9.80 13.34
CA TYR A 23 29.40 10.95 13.33
C TYR A 23 30.05 12.27 12.88
N GLY A 24 31.32 12.49 13.25
CA GLY A 24 32.02 13.76 13.11
C GLY A 24 33.34 13.71 12.34
N CYS A 25 33.74 12.54 11.80
CA CYS A 25 35.06 12.27 11.23
C CYS A 25 36.25 12.57 12.18
N ARG A 26 36.03 12.46 13.50
CA ARG A 26 37.06 12.66 14.52
C ARG A 26 37.62 11.33 15.03
N TRP A 27 38.60 10.77 14.32
CA TRP A 27 39.21 9.46 14.62
C TRP A 27 40.42 9.52 15.56
N LYS A 28 40.96 10.71 15.87
CA LYS A 28 42.17 10.87 16.70
C LYS A 28 41.89 10.78 18.21
N ARG A 29 42.90 10.32 18.97
CA ARG A 29 42.93 10.25 20.46
C ARG A 29 42.31 11.50 21.07
N TYR A 30 41.16 11.33 21.71
CA TYR A 30 40.35 12.45 22.17
C TYR A 30 40.61 12.73 23.65
N GLN A 31 40.93 13.99 23.94
CA GLN A 31 40.74 14.57 25.26
C GLN A 31 39.24 14.85 25.39
N ARG A 32 38.59 14.39 26.47
CA ARG A 32 37.18 14.67 26.77
C ARG A 32 36.99 16.21 26.79
N SER A 33 36.64 16.79 25.65
CA SER A 33 36.34 18.22 25.55
C SER A 33 35.03 18.42 26.30
N HIS A 34 35.12 19.14 27.41
CA HIS A 34 33.97 19.60 28.19
C HIS A 34 33.29 20.82 27.53
N ASP A 35 33.59 21.12 26.25
CA ASP A 35 33.06 22.29 25.58
C ASP A 35 31.59 22.06 25.19
N ASP A 36 30.73 23.00 25.55
CA ASP A 36 29.30 22.95 25.33
C ASP A 36 28.93 22.79 23.85
N THR A 37 27.89 21.98 23.58
CA THR A 37 27.27 21.92 22.25
C THR A 37 26.79 23.29 21.81
N THR A 38 27.24 23.71 20.64
CA THR A 38 26.92 25.04 20.10
C THR A 38 25.46 25.14 19.70
N LYS A 39 24.91 26.37 19.64
CA LYS A 39 23.53 26.60 19.16
C LYS A 39 23.32 26.04 17.74
N TRP A 40 24.35 26.09 16.89
CA TRP A 40 24.32 25.53 15.55
C TRP A 40 24.26 24.01 15.54
N GLU A 41 25.00 23.32 16.41
CA GLU A 41 24.92 21.86 16.54
C GLU A 41 23.55 21.41 17.06
N ARG A 42 22.95 22.17 17.98
CA ARG A 42 21.57 21.92 18.43
C ARG A 42 20.55 22.09 17.31
N LEU A 43 20.73 23.10 16.45
CA LEU A 43 19.88 23.29 15.27
C LEU A 43 20.00 22.09 14.31
N TRP A 44 21.21 21.61 14.04
CA TRP A 44 21.41 20.42 13.20
C TRP A 44 20.80 19.16 13.82
N PHE A 45 20.87 19.00 15.13
CA PHE A 45 20.18 17.90 15.84
C PHE A 45 18.65 17.99 15.70
N LEU A 46 18.07 19.19 15.77
CA LEU A 46 16.65 19.41 15.51
C LEU A 46 16.28 19.06 14.07
N ILE A 47 17.06 19.50 13.08
CA ILE A 47 16.85 19.14 11.67
C ILE A 47 16.92 17.62 11.49
N LEU A 48 17.94 16.97 12.07
CA LEU A 48 18.10 15.51 12.02
C LEU A 48 16.89 14.79 12.62
N THR A 49 16.41 15.23 13.77
CA THR A 49 15.24 14.65 14.46
C THR A 49 13.96 14.84 13.64
N SER A 50 13.71 16.03 13.10
CA SER A 50 12.56 16.27 12.22
C SER A 50 12.63 15.44 10.93
N SER A 51 13.82 15.32 10.33
CA SER A 51 14.04 14.47 9.17
C SER A 51 13.80 12.99 9.47
N PHE A 52 14.14 12.51 10.67
CA PHE A 52 13.82 11.14 11.09
C PHE A 52 12.32 10.89 11.07
N PHE A 53 11.52 11.75 11.71
CA PHE A 53 10.07 11.57 11.70
C PHE A 53 9.45 11.65 10.30
N LEU A 54 9.92 12.59 9.47
CA LEU A 54 9.45 12.70 8.09
C LEU A 54 9.79 11.45 7.28
N THR A 55 11.04 10.98 7.34
CA THR A 55 11.49 9.78 6.61
C THR A 55 10.88 8.50 7.16
N LEU A 56 10.53 8.44 8.45
CA LEU A 56 9.78 7.33 9.06
C LEU A 56 8.38 7.24 8.45
N VAL A 57 7.65 8.35 8.40
CA VAL A 57 6.31 8.41 7.76
C VAL A 57 6.41 8.05 6.28
N TRP A 58 7.42 8.55 5.58
CA TRP A 58 7.62 8.27 4.17
C TRP A 58 7.98 6.81 3.88
N PHE A 59 8.85 6.21 4.70
CA PHE A 59 9.16 4.79 4.62
C PHE A 59 7.93 3.93 4.92
N TYR A 60 7.16 4.31 5.95
CA TYR A 60 5.90 3.65 6.28
C TYR A 60 4.91 3.68 5.10
N PHE A 61 4.74 4.84 4.46
CA PHE A 61 3.89 4.97 3.26
C PHE A 61 4.29 3.98 2.16
N TRP A 62 5.58 3.92 1.80
CA TRP A 62 6.03 3.01 0.74
C TRP A 62 5.97 1.54 1.11
N TRP A 63 6.12 1.23 2.40
CA TRP A 63 5.95 -0.12 2.89
C TRP A 63 4.49 -0.58 2.75
N GLU A 64 3.54 0.25 3.14
CA GLU A 64 2.12 -0.11 3.17
C GLU A 64 1.47 -0.08 1.77
N VAL A 65 1.97 0.75 0.84
CA VAL A 65 1.40 0.87 -0.52
C VAL A 65 1.73 -0.33 -1.42
N HIS A 66 2.30 -1.40 -0.83
CA HIS A 66 2.57 -2.67 -1.50
C HIS A 66 1.36 -3.22 -2.25
N ASN A 67 0.16 -3.07 -1.70
CA ASN A 67 -1.10 -3.46 -2.33
C ASN A 67 -1.26 -2.87 -3.75
N ASP A 68 -0.76 -1.64 -3.95
CA ASP A 68 -0.95 -0.83 -5.15
C ASP A 68 0.34 -0.62 -5.95
N TYR A 69 1.37 -1.45 -5.73
CA TYR A 69 2.62 -1.39 -6.50
C TYR A 69 2.40 -1.57 -8.01
N ASN A 70 1.46 -2.42 -8.41
CA ASN A 70 1.14 -2.60 -9.82
C ASN A 70 0.46 -1.35 -10.41
N GLU A 71 -0.39 -0.67 -9.63
CA GLU A 71 -1.09 0.55 -10.05
C GLU A 71 -0.10 1.71 -10.29
N ILE A 72 0.91 1.88 -9.43
CA ILE A 72 1.94 2.91 -9.69
C ILE A 72 2.79 2.57 -10.90
N ASN A 73 3.17 1.31 -11.09
CA ASN A 73 3.95 0.90 -12.25
C ASN A 73 3.15 1.14 -13.53
N TRP A 74 1.84 0.88 -13.52
CA TRP A 74 0.93 1.19 -14.61
C TRP A 74 0.76 2.72 -14.84
N PHE A 75 0.62 3.51 -13.77
CA PHE A 75 0.58 4.97 -13.87
C PHE A 75 1.85 5.53 -14.54
N LEU A 76 3.00 5.04 -14.11
CA LEU A 76 4.31 5.42 -14.65
C LEU A 76 4.49 4.93 -16.10
N TYR A 77 4.02 3.72 -16.43
CA TYR A 77 3.98 3.21 -17.79
C TYR A 77 3.21 4.16 -18.72
N ASN A 78 2.02 4.62 -18.33
CA ASN A 78 1.22 5.53 -19.15
C ASN A 78 1.89 6.88 -19.41
N ARG A 79 2.81 7.31 -18.52
CA ARG A 79 3.54 8.57 -18.67
C ARG A 79 4.86 8.40 -19.43
N MET A 80 5.58 7.29 -19.23
CA MET A 80 6.91 7.07 -19.81
C MET A 80 6.91 6.21 -21.07
N GLY A 81 5.86 5.43 -21.30
CA GLY A 81 5.68 4.59 -22.48
C GLY A 81 6.40 3.24 -22.46
N TYR A 82 7.07 2.87 -21.36
CA TYR A 82 7.70 1.56 -21.17
C TYR A 82 7.43 1.03 -19.76
N TRP A 83 7.34 -0.30 -19.61
CA TRP A 83 7.07 -0.95 -18.33
C TRP A 83 8.36 -1.08 -17.52
N SER A 84 8.30 -0.78 -16.23
CA SER A 84 9.38 -1.04 -15.28
C SER A 84 8.83 -1.02 -13.86
N ASP A 85 9.39 -1.86 -12.99
CA ASP A 85 8.97 -2.01 -11.59
C ASP A 85 9.56 -0.89 -10.71
N TRP A 86 9.11 0.33 -10.93
CA TRP A 86 9.58 1.52 -10.21
C TRP A 86 9.29 1.49 -8.71
N SER A 87 8.27 0.76 -8.27
CA SER A 87 7.97 0.58 -6.85
C SER A 87 9.17 0.06 -6.03
N ILE A 88 9.97 -0.85 -6.59
CA ILE A 88 11.13 -1.45 -5.89
C ILE A 88 12.28 -0.46 -5.71
N PRO A 89 12.81 0.22 -6.76
CA PRO A 89 13.82 1.26 -6.57
C PRO A 89 13.36 2.38 -5.64
N ILE A 90 12.08 2.76 -5.68
CA ILE A 90 11.56 3.80 -4.78
C ILE A 90 11.54 3.31 -3.32
N LEU A 91 11.09 2.08 -3.05
CA LEU A 91 11.15 1.49 -1.72
C LEU A 91 12.59 1.38 -1.22
N VAL A 92 13.51 0.88 -2.05
CA VAL A 92 14.92 0.69 -1.68
C VAL A 92 15.61 2.03 -1.38
N THR A 93 15.40 3.05 -2.21
CA THR A 93 15.97 4.39 -1.99
C THR A 93 15.38 5.05 -0.73
N THR A 94 14.08 4.90 -0.51
CA THR A 94 13.40 5.38 0.71
C THR A 94 13.93 4.67 1.96
N ALA A 95 14.06 3.35 1.92
CA ALA A 95 14.60 2.54 3.02
C ALA A 95 16.06 2.90 3.34
N ALA A 96 16.89 3.11 2.31
CA ALA A 96 18.28 3.54 2.47
C ALA A 96 18.37 4.92 3.12
N GLY A 97 17.56 5.89 2.66
CA GLY A 97 17.45 7.22 3.24
C GLY A 97 17.02 7.17 4.71
N PHE A 98 15.93 6.47 5.02
CA PHE A 98 15.44 6.29 6.39
C PHE A 98 16.48 5.63 7.29
N THR A 99 17.14 4.57 6.83
CA THR A 99 18.20 3.86 7.58
C THR A 99 19.37 4.79 7.88
N TYR A 100 19.82 5.56 6.88
CA TYR A 100 20.91 6.52 7.05
C TYR A 100 20.60 7.57 8.13
N ILE A 101 19.40 8.17 8.06
CA ILE A 101 18.95 9.16 9.04
C ILE A 101 18.80 8.55 10.43
N THR A 102 18.26 7.34 10.53
CA THR A 102 18.10 6.60 11.79
C THR A 102 19.45 6.33 12.45
N VAL A 103 20.44 5.86 11.69
CA VAL A 103 21.80 5.62 12.20
C VAL A 103 22.43 6.91 12.71
N LEU A 104 22.29 8.03 11.98
CA LEU A 104 22.79 9.33 12.43
C LEU A 104 22.11 9.78 13.72
N LEU A 105 20.79 9.57 13.86
CA LEU A 105 20.06 9.91 15.08
C LEU A 105 20.52 9.06 16.27
N ILE A 106 20.68 7.75 16.09
CA ILE A 106 21.21 6.84 17.13
C ILE A 106 22.61 7.29 17.56
N LEU A 107 23.49 7.60 16.61
CA LEU A 107 24.81 8.12 16.92
C LEU A 107 24.73 9.43 17.72
N ALA A 108 23.87 10.38 17.32
CA ALA A 108 23.66 11.62 18.06
C ALA A 108 23.17 11.37 19.51
N LEU A 109 22.22 10.44 19.70
CA LEU A 109 21.74 10.04 21.03
C LEU A 109 22.85 9.41 21.88
N CYS A 110 23.72 8.58 21.28
CA CYS A 110 24.89 8.03 21.95
C CYS A 110 25.92 9.11 22.34
N HIS A 111 26.11 10.15 21.50
CA HIS A 111 26.93 11.31 21.87
C HIS A 111 26.35 12.02 23.09
N ILE A 112 25.03 12.24 23.14
CA ILE A 112 24.33 12.79 24.31
C ILE A 112 24.52 11.90 25.55
N ALA A 113 24.43 10.57 25.38
CA ALA A 113 24.61 9.60 26.46
C ALA A 113 25.98 9.76 27.14
N VAL A 114 27.04 9.75 26.33
CA VAL A 114 28.44 9.79 26.78
C VAL A 114 28.91 11.22 27.14
N GLY A 115 28.07 12.23 26.90
CA GLY A 115 28.39 13.64 27.17
C GLY A 115 29.41 14.22 26.18
N GLN A 116 29.31 13.84 24.90
CA GLN A 116 30.14 14.34 23.81
C GLN A 116 29.41 15.40 22.98
N GLN A 117 30.19 16.21 22.26
CA GLN A 117 29.66 17.23 21.35
C GLN A 117 29.01 16.62 20.11
N MET A 118 27.80 17.09 19.78
CA MET A 118 27.05 16.71 18.59
C MET A 118 27.56 17.42 17.31
N ASN A 119 28.84 17.28 16.98
CA ASN A 119 29.37 17.84 15.74
C ASN A 119 29.15 16.91 14.57
N LEU A 120 28.03 17.12 13.89
CA LEU A 120 27.72 16.44 12.65
C LEU A 120 28.69 16.89 11.55
N HIS A 121 29.42 15.93 10.97
CA HIS A 121 30.38 16.21 9.89
C HIS A 121 29.68 16.86 8.68
N TRP A 122 30.39 17.69 7.91
CA TRP A 122 29.81 18.42 6.78
C TRP A 122 29.26 17.48 5.68
N LEU A 123 29.87 16.31 5.46
CA LEU A 123 29.33 15.29 4.55
C LEU A 123 27.97 14.78 5.02
N HIS A 124 27.79 14.54 6.32
CA HIS A 124 26.50 14.12 6.87
C HIS A 124 25.46 15.24 6.84
N LYS A 125 25.87 16.50 6.98
CA LYS A 125 24.98 17.65 6.76
C LYS A 125 24.46 17.70 5.32
N ILE A 126 25.34 17.46 4.33
CA ILE A 126 24.92 17.34 2.93
C ILE A 126 23.96 16.17 2.75
N GLY A 127 24.33 14.96 3.21
CA GLY A 127 23.47 13.78 3.09
C GLY A 127 22.10 13.94 3.75
N LEU A 128 22.05 14.56 4.93
CA LEU A 128 20.83 14.92 5.64
C LEU A 128 19.96 15.88 4.81
N MET A 129 20.53 16.96 4.28
CA MET A 129 19.79 17.93 3.47
C MET A 129 19.31 17.35 2.16
N THR A 130 20.14 16.55 1.47
CA THR A 130 19.74 15.85 0.25
C THR A 130 18.58 14.90 0.52
N THR A 131 18.67 14.06 1.57
CA THR A 131 17.59 13.13 1.94
C THR A 131 16.30 13.88 2.27
N LEU A 132 16.40 14.96 3.04
CA LEU A 132 15.25 15.79 3.43
C LEU A 132 14.58 16.43 2.20
N ILE A 133 15.36 17.11 1.34
CA ILE A 133 14.84 17.77 0.14
C ILE A 133 14.19 16.76 -0.79
N THR A 134 14.87 15.64 -1.07
CA THR A 134 14.32 14.59 -1.94
C THR A 134 13.01 14.05 -1.36
N THR A 135 12.95 13.75 -0.05
CA THR A 135 11.74 13.25 0.61
C THR A 135 10.58 14.25 0.49
N VAL A 136 10.82 15.53 0.77
CA VAL A 136 9.78 16.58 0.66
C VAL A 136 9.27 16.71 -0.78
N VAL A 137 10.18 16.72 -1.76
CA VAL A 137 9.83 16.82 -3.18
C VAL A 137 9.02 15.60 -3.64
N THR A 138 9.44 14.38 -3.27
CA THR A 138 8.73 13.16 -3.66
C THR A 138 7.38 13.04 -2.97
N MET A 139 7.28 13.35 -1.68
CA MET A 139 6.01 13.40 -0.94
C MET A 139 5.05 14.40 -1.59
N SER A 140 5.52 15.60 -1.92
CA SER A 140 4.72 16.63 -2.58
C SER A 140 4.26 16.20 -3.98
N SER A 141 5.10 15.45 -4.70
CA SER A 141 4.77 14.93 -6.03
C SER A 141 3.67 13.86 -5.96
N ILE A 142 3.76 12.94 -5.00
CA ILE A 142 2.71 11.93 -4.77
C ILE A 142 1.40 12.60 -4.34
N ALA A 143 1.45 13.57 -3.42
CA ALA A 143 0.26 14.30 -2.99
C ALA A 143 -0.48 15.06 -4.11
N GLN A 144 0.20 15.39 -5.22
CA GLN A 144 -0.41 16.06 -6.37
C GLN A 144 -0.83 15.12 -7.49
N LEU A 145 -0.10 14.01 -7.67
CA LEU A 145 -0.27 13.11 -8.82
C LEU A 145 -1.07 11.86 -8.47
N TRP A 146 -1.11 11.49 -7.19
CA TRP A 146 -1.67 10.23 -6.69
C TRP A 146 -2.19 10.41 -5.26
N ASP A 147 -3.14 11.34 -5.11
CA ASP A 147 -3.70 11.79 -3.83
C ASP A 147 -4.47 10.68 -3.09
N ASP A 148 -5.15 9.81 -3.84
CA ASP A 148 -5.96 8.71 -3.31
C ASP A 148 -5.18 7.71 -2.45
N GLU A 149 -3.84 7.65 -2.55
CA GLU A 149 -3.02 6.71 -1.76
C GLU A 149 -2.75 7.17 -0.34
N TRP A 150 -2.96 8.45 -0.02
CA TRP A 150 -2.81 8.90 1.36
C TRP A 150 -3.86 8.27 2.28
N GLU A 151 -5.04 7.95 1.74
CA GLU A 151 -6.08 7.20 2.46
C GLU A 151 -5.60 5.81 2.88
N MET A 152 -4.72 5.19 2.10
CA MET A 152 -4.16 3.88 2.44
C MET A 152 -3.36 3.93 3.74
N VAL A 153 -2.65 5.03 4.04
CA VAL A 153 -1.96 5.21 5.33
C VAL A 153 -2.94 5.20 6.50
N PHE A 154 -4.10 5.83 6.36
CA PHE A 154 -5.11 5.83 7.41
C PHE A 154 -5.75 4.44 7.58
N ILE A 155 -5.96 3.73 6.47
CA ILE A 155 -6.49 2.35 6.48
C ILE A 155 -5.47 1.39 7.11
N SER A 156 -4.18 1.49 6.77
CA SER A 156 -3.13 0.64 7.32
C SER A 156 -2.93 0.89 8.82
N LEU A 157 -3.08 2.13 9.29
CA LEU A 157 -3.08 2.44 10.73
C LEU A 157 -4.21 1.72 11.49
N GLN A 158 -5.34 1.39 10.86
CA GLN A 158 -6.38 0.56 11.51
C GLN A 158 -5.87 -0.86 11.81
N ALA A 159 -4.87 -1.36 11.07
CA ALA A 159 -4.23 -2.64 11.35
C ALA A 159 -2.98 -2.48 12.24
N THR A 160 -2.14 -1.49 11.97
CA THR A 160 -0.78 -1.41 12.53
C THR A 160 -0.66 -0.55 13.79
N ALA A 161 -1.59 0.39 14.04
CA ALA A 161 -1.47 1.35 15.13
C ALA A 161 -1.27 0.72 16.53
N PRO A 162 -1.96 -0.38 16.91
CA PRO A 162 -1.69 -1.06 18.18
C PRO A 162 -0.22 -1.48 18.35
N PHE A 163 0.42 -1.95 17.27
CA PHE A 163 1.80 -2.41 17.29
C PHE A 163 2.80 -1.25 17.22
N LEU A 164 2.49 -0.23 16.41
CA LEU A 164 3.27 1.01 16.34
C LEU A 164 3.28 1.74 17.70
N HIS A 165 2.16 1.72 18.42
CA HIS A 165 2.08 2.25 19.79
C HIS A 165 3.04 1.53 20.73
N ILE A 166 3.03 0.19 20.76
CA ILE A 166 3.95 -0.60 21.58
C ILE A 166 5.41 -0.28 21.23
N GLY A 167 5.74 -0.16 19.94
CA GLY A 167 7.06 0.22 19.47
C GLY A 167 7.48 1.63 19.94
N ALA A 168 6.58 2.62 19.81
CA ALA A 168 6.80 3.98 20.28
C ALA A 168 6.98 4.04 21.81
N LEU A 169 6.22 3.22 22.54
CA LEU A 169 6.31 3.11 23.98
C LEU A 169 7.63 2.48 24.44
N ALA A 170 8.09 1.43 23.76
CA ALA A 170 9.40 0.86 24.00
C ALA A 170 10.52 1.89 23.74
N ALA A 171 10.42 2.67 22.66
CA ALA A 171 11.38 3.72 22.34
C ALA A 171 11.41 4.84 23.40
N VAL A 172 10.25 5.37 23.83
CA VAL A 172 10.21 6.44 24.85
C VAL A 172 10.71 5.94 26.21
N THR A 173 10.45 4.67 26.52
CA THR A 173 10.94 4.00 27.74
C THR A 173 12.45 3.86 27.71
N ALA A 174 13.04 3.45 26.56
CA ALA A 174 14.49 3.39 26.40
C ALA A 174 15.15 4.78 26.51
N LEU A 175 14.51 5.82 25.97
CA LEU A 175 14.98 7.21 26.07
C LEU A 175 14.98 7.74 27.51
N SER A 176 14.21 7.15 28.43
CA SER A 176 14.20 7.54 29.86
C SER A 176 15.60 7.58 30.47
N TRP A 177 16.47 6.63 30.09
CA TRP A 177 17.85 6.55 30.58
C TRP A 177 18.68 7.77 30.19
N LEU A 178 18.49 8.26 28.97
CA LEU A 178 19.18 9.46 28.49
C LEU A 178 18.64 10.71 29.17
N ILE A 179 17.31 10.81 29.29
CA ILE A 179 16.66 11.97 29.90
C ILE A 179 16.98 12.08 31.39
N ALA A 180 16.89 10.98 32.14
CA ALA A 180 17.28 10.93 33.55
C ALA A 180 18.76 11.34 33.73
N GLY A 181 19.64 10.91 32.82
CA GLY A 181 21.07 11.18 32.93
C GLY A 181 21.41 12.63 32.60
N GLN A 182 20.64 13.26 31.71
CA GLN A 182 20.72 14.71 31.49
C GLN A 182 20.10 15.49 32.64
N PHE A 183 19.06 14.95 33.28
CA PHE A 183 18.37 15.59 34.39
C PHE A 183 19.30 15.70 35.60
N ALA A 184 19.99 14.60 35.93
CA ALA A 184 20.98 14.55 37.01
C ALA A 184 22.19 15.47 36.76
N ARG A 185 22.61 15.67 35.49
CA ARG A 185 23.77 16.52 35.13
C ARG A 185 23.46 18.02 35.02
N THR A 186 22.19 18.40 34.86
CA THR A 186 21.82 19.79 34.61
C THR A 186 21.78 20.59 35.92
N GLU A 187 22.57 21.66 36.03
CA GLU A 187 22.63 22.47 37.26
C GLU A 187 21.44 23.43 37.44
N LYS A 188 20.78 23.84 36.35
CA LYS A 188 19.66 24.79 36.38
C LYS A 188 18.33 24.08 36.61
N ALA A 189 17.71 24.34 37.76
CA ALA A 189 16.39 23.79 38.12
C ALA A 189 15.29 24.08 37.09
N THR A 190 15.31 25.26 36.46
CA THR A 190 14.34 25.61 35.41
C THR A 190 14.47 24.72 34.17
N SER A 191 15.71 24.42 33.75
CA SER A 191 15.99 23.52 32.63
C SER A 191 15.64 22.06 32.96
N GLN A 192 15.96 21.61 34.18
CA GLN A 192 15.56 20.30 34.68
C GLN A 192 14.03 20.13 34.65
N MET A 193 13.30 21.10 35.20
CA MET A 193 11.84 21.08 35.22
C MET A 193 11.24 21.07 33.81
N LEU A 194 11.76 21.90 32.91
CA LEU A 194 11.28 21.97 31.53
C LEU A 194 11.50 20.65 30.79
N MET A 195 12.68 20.04 30.91
CA MET A 195 12.98 18.76 30.27
C MET A 195 12.15 17.62 30.83
N PHE A 196 12.02 17.53 32.16
CA PHE A 196 11.19 16.50 32.80
C PHE A 196 9.72 16.64 32.42
N THR A 197 9.19 17.86 32.44
CA THR A 197 7.80 18.14 32.06
C THR A 197 7.53 17.81 30.59
N ALA A 198 8.45 18.19 29.69
CA ALA A 198 8.34 17.86 28.27
C ALA A 198 8.36 16.34 28.02
N TYR A 199 9.27 15.62 28.68
CA TYR A 199 9.34 14.16 28.58
C TYR A 199 8.07 13.49 29.13
N LEU A 200 7.61 13.92 30.31
CA LEU A 200 6.39 13.41 30.92
C LEU A 200 5.16 13.68 30.04
N ALA A 201 5.08 14.84 29.41
CA ALA A 201 3.99 15.15 28.47
C ALA A 201 3.97 14.18 27.28
N VAL A 202 5.14 13.83 26.72
CA VAL A 202 5.24 12.83 25.63
C VAL A 202 4.82 11.44 26.11
N VAL A 203 5.27 11.02 27.30
CA VAL A 203 4.91 9.71 27.88
C VAL A 203 3.40 9.63 28.14
N VAL A 204 2.82 10.67 28.76
CA VAL A 204 1.37 10.73 29.02
C VAL A 204 0.58 10.73 27.71
N ALA A 205 1.02 11.49 26.70
CA ALA A 205 0.38 11.46 25.39
C ALA A 205 0.39 10.03 24.81
N LEU A 206 1.53 9.33 24.87
CA LEU A 206 1.64 7.95 24.40
C LEU A 206 0.77 6.96 25.19
N TYR A 207 0.63 7.11 26.51
CA TYR A 207 -0.30 6.28 27.31
C TYR A 207 -1.77 6.51 26.93
N LEU A 208 -2.10 7.69 26.40
CA LEU A 208 -3.46 8.01 25.97
C LEU A 208 -3.74 7.71 24.49
N VAL A 209 -2.71 7.49 23.65
CA VAL A 209 -2.86 7.17 22.22
C VAL A 209 -3.82 6.00 21.97
N PRO A 210 -3.80 4.89 22.71
CA PRO A 210 -4.70 3.76 22.47
C PRO A 210 -6.20 4.11 22.54
N LEU A 211 -6.59 5.18 23.26
CA LEU A 211 -7.97 5.68 23.25
C LEU A 211 -8.41 6.23 21.89
N THR A 212 -7.45 6.60 21.03
CA THR A 212 -7.71 7.18 19.71
C THR A 212 -7.60 6.15 18.58
N ILE A 213 -7.10 4.94 18.88
CA ILE A 213 -6.94 3.88 17.88
C ILE A 213 -8.29 3.26 17.58
N SER A 214 -8.73 3.37 16.33
CA SER A 214 -9.94 2.74 15.82
C SER A 214 -9.57 1.67 14.80
N SER A 215 -9.96 0.43 15.07
CA SER A 215 -9.79 -0.70 14.17
C SER A 215 -11.08 -1.50 14.08
N PRO A 216 -11.54 -1.88 12.87
CA PRO A 216 -12.68 -2.78 12.76
C PRO A 216 -12.34 -4.18 13.30
N CYS A 217 -11.06 -4.56 13.39
CA CYS A 217 -10.67 -5.87 13.90
C CYS A 217 -10.53 -5.94 15.43
N ILE A 218 -10.72 -4.84 16.16
CA ILE A 218 -10.89 -4.88 17.62
C ILE A 218 -12.36 -5.21 17.92
N MET A 219 -12.69 -6.51 17.90
CA MET A 219 -14.04 -7.01 18.11
C MET A 219 -14.06 -8.44 18.62
N GLU A 220 -15.21 -8.84 19.16
CA GLU A 220 -15.44 -10.22 19.56
C GLU A 220 -15.45 -11.17 18.35
N LYS A 221 -14.81 -12.33 18.48
CA LYS A 221 -14.75 -13.37 17.42
C LYS A 221 -16.14 -13.77 16.91
N LYS A 222 -17.14 -13.80 17.79
CA LYS A 222 -18.54 -14.13 17.47
C LYS A 222 -19.27 -13.04 16.67
N ALA A 223 -18.76 -11.80 16.67
CA ALA A 223 -19.32 -10.69 15.92
C ALA A 223 -18.78 -10.62 14.48
N LEU A 224 -17.75 -11.40 14.16
CA LEU A 224 -17.17 -11.43 12.82
C LEU A 224 -18.20 -11.96 11.81
N GLY A 225 -18.42 -11.17 10.75
CA GLY A 225 -19.29 -11.54 9.64
C GLY A 225 -18.73 -12.66 8.76
N PRO A 226 -19.48 -13.07 7.73
CA PRO A 226 -19.01 -14.07 6.77
C PRO A 226 -17.75 -13.58 6.04
N LYS A 227 -16.90 -14.52 5.65
CA LYS A 227 -15.69 -14.25 4.88
C LYS A 227 -16.06 -13.55 3.55
N PRO A 228 -15.42 -12.41 3.20
CA PRO A 228 -15.70 -11.73 1.94
C PRO A 228 -15.43 -12.64 0.75
N ALA A 229 -16.35 -12.67 -0.20
CA ALA A 229 -16.15 -13.38 -1.45
C ALA A 229 -15.01 -12.76 -2.26
N ILE A 230 -14.24 -13.59 -2.96
CA ILE A 230 -13.11 -13.14 -3.78
C ILE A 230 -13.50 -13.23 -5.25
N ILE A 231 -13.40 -12.10 -5.94
CA ILE A 231 -13.59 -11.96 -7.38
C ILE A 231 -12.22 -11.80 -8.03
N GLY A 232 -11.93 -12.59 -9.05
CA GLY A 232 -10.67 -12.52 -9.78
C GLY A 232 -10.61 -11.28 -10.66
N HIS A 233 -9.67 -10.37 -10.39
CA HIS A 233 -9.46 -9.16 -11.20
C HIS A 233 -8.89 -9.55 -12.56
N ARG A 234 -9.55 -9.28 -13.68
CA ARG A 234 -9.08 -9.69 -15.03
C ARG A 234 -8.75 -11.19 -15.14
N GLY A 235 -9.46 -12.02 -14.35
CA GLY A 235 -9.17 -13.44 -14.12
C GLY A 235 -8.27 -13.66 -12.88
N ALA A 236 -7.09 -14.24 -13.05
CA ALA A 236 -6.11 -14.51 -11.99
C ALA A 236 -4.71 -14.00 -12.39
N PRO A 237 -4.47 -12.68 -12.39
CA PRO A 237 -3.33 -12.04 -13.05
C PRO A 237 -1.98 -12.28 -12.37
N MET A 238 -1.97 -12.70 -11.09
CA MET A 238 -0.75 -13.21 -10.45
C MET A 238 -0.43 -14.68 -10.76
N LEU A 239 -1.32 -15.39 -11.49
CA LEU A 239 -1.13 -16.79 -11.87
C LEU A 239 -1.02 -17.00 -13.39
N ALA A 240 -1.51 -16.05 -14.17
CA ALA A 240 -1.57 -16.11 -15.63
C ALA A 240 -1.69 -14.68 -16.22
N PRO A 241 -1.38 -14.48 -17.51
CA PRO A 241 -1.45 -13.15 -18.12
C PRO A 241 -2.87 -12.57 -18.07
N GLU A 242 -3.04 -11.33 -17.59
CA GLU A 242 -4.36 -10.71 -17.39
C GLU A 242 -5.25 -10.72 -18.65
N ASN A 243 -6.57 -10.83 -18.48
CA ASN A 243 -7.56 -10.81 -19.59
C ASN A 243 -7.32 -11.88 -20.70
N THR A 244 -6.62 -12.97 -20.39
CA THR A 244 -6.45 -14.14 -21.28
C THR A 244 -7.32 -15.32 -20.86
N LEU A 245 -7.53 -16.28 -21.76
CA LEU A 245 -8.33 -17.47 -21.48
C LEU A 245 -7.76 -18.26 -20.27
N MET A 246 -6.43 -18.42 -20.22
CA MET A 246 -5.74 -19.06 -19.10
C MET A 246 -6.02 -18.35 -17.78
N SER A 247 -6.03 -17.01 -17.76
CA SER A 247 -6.35 -16.22 -16.55
C SER A 247 -7.73 -16.55 -15.98
N PHE A 248 -8.74 -16.69 -16.83
CA PHE A 248 -10.08 -17.08 -16.40
C PHE A 248 -10.18 -18.55 -16.02
N GLN A 249 -9.46 -19.45 -16.71
CA GLN A 249 -9.37 -20.86 -16.33
C GLN A 249 -8.75 -21.02 -14.93
N LYS A 250 -7.64 -20.31 -14.66
CA LYS A 250 -7.04 -20.25 -13.31
C LYS A 250 -8.02 -19.70 -12.28
N ALA A 251 -8.83 -18.70 -12.63
CA ALA A 251 -9.87 -18.21 -11.73
C ALA A 251 -10.91 -19.28 -11.34
N VAL A 252 -11.36 -20.07 -12.32
CA VAL A 252 -12.28 -21.19 -12.11
C VAL A 252 -11.61 -22.33 -11.32
N GLU A 253 -10.37 -22.70 -11.63
CA GLU A 253 -9.58 -23.70 -10.87
C GLU A 253 -9.44 -23.31 -9.39
N GLN A 254 -9.23 -22.02 -9.13
CA GLN A 254 -9.16 -21.45 -7.78
C GLN A 254 -10.53 -21.32 -7.11
N LYS A 255 -11.63 -21.73 -7.77
CA LYS A 255 -13.01 -21.67 -7.26
C LYS A 255 -13.38 -20.28 -6.75
N MET A 256 -12.98 -19.25 -7.48
CA MET A 256 -13.34 -17.87 -7.16
C MET A 256 -14.86 -17.68 -7.24
N TYR A 257 -15.38 -16.75 -6.46
CA TYR A 257 -16.82 -16.45 -6.47
C TYR A 257 -17.27 -15.82 -7.79
N GLY A 258 -16.36 -15.07 -8.40
CA GLY A 258 -16.59 -14.40 -9.65
C GLY A 258 -15.30 -13.99 -10.33
N VAL A 259 -15.44 -13.40 -11.50
CA VAL A 259 -14.36 -12.73 -12.22
C VAL A 259 -14.80 -11.34 -12.66
N GLN A 260 -13.86 -10.42 -12.74
CA GLN A 260 -14.01 -9.13 -13.38
C GLN A 260 -13.25 -9.16 -14.71
N ALA A 261 -13.79 -8.51 -15.74
CA ALA A 261 -13.11 -8.32 -17.01
C ALA A 261 -13.38 -6.93 -17.58
N ASP A 262 -12.41 -6.42 -18.34
CA ASP A 262 -12.50 -5.17 -19.07
C ASP A 262 -12.79 -5.47 -20.53
N VAL A 263 -13.94 -5.00 -21.02
CA VAL A 263 -14.43 -5.28 -22.38
C VAL A 263 -14.26 -4.07 -23.27
N VAL A 264 -13.82 -4.34 -24.49
CA VAL A 264 -13.73 -3.38 -25.60
C VAL A 264 -14.27 -4.06 -26.86
N LEU A 265 -14.63 -3.25 -27.86
CA LEU A 265 -15.09 -3.73 -29.17
C LEU A 265 -14.00 -3.50 -30.22
N SER A 266 -13.72 -4.51 -31.05
CA SER A 266 -12.84 -4.35 -32.22
C SER A 266 -13.49 -3.49 -33.30
N TYR A 267 -12.68 -3.03 -34.25
CA TYR A 267 -13.14 -2.15 -35.33
C TYR A 267 -14.23 -2.79 -36.21
N ASP A 268 -14.17 -4.11 -36.36
CA ASP A 268 -15.12 -4.94 -37.09
C ASP A 268 -16.24 -5.53 -36.22
N GLY A 269 -16.33 -5.15 -34.93
CA GLY A 269 -17.50 -5.42 -34.09
C GLY A 269 -17.43 -6.69 -33.24
N VAL A 270 -16.23 -7.21 -32.96
CA VAL A 270 -16.02 -8.39 -32.08
C VAL A 270 -15.68 -7.93 -30.66
N PRO A 271 -16.47 -8.28 -29.63
CA PRO A 271 -16.12 -7.95 -28.25
C PRO A 271 -14.93 -8.78 -27.75
N PHE A 272 -13.93 -8.11 -27.20
CA PHE A 272 -12.71 -8.72 -26.68
C PHE A 272 -12.26 -8.08 -25.37
N LEU A 273 -11.31 -8.73 -24.70
CA LEU A 273 -10.86 -8.36 -23.37
C LEU A 273 -9.54 -7.59 -23.43
N MET A 274 -9.56 -6.37 -22.88
CA MET A 274 -8.39 -5.51 -22.80
C MET A 274 -8.64 -4.44 -21.75
N HIS A 275 -7.65 -4.20 -20.88
CA HIS A 275 -7.71 -3.13 -19.89
C HIS A 275 -7.19 -1.80 -20.46
N ASP A 276 -6.11 -1.86 -21.24
CA ASP A 276 -5.44 -0.65 -21.71
C ASP A 276 -6.09 -0.08 -22.97
N LYS A 277 -5.85 1.21 -23.22
CA LYS A 277 -6.30 1.88 -24.43
C LYS A 277 -5.55 1.42 -25.68
N THR A 278 -4.31 0.93 -25.53
CA THR A 278 -3.46 0.44 -26.62
C THR A 278 -3.04 -1.00 -26.31
N LEU A 279 -2.43 -1.69 -27.29
CA LEU A 279 -2.06 -3.10 -27.17
C LEU A 279 -0.61 -3.28 -26.66
N ARG A 280 0.10 -2.20 -26.34
CA ARG A 280 1.56 -2.19 -26.16
C ARG A 280 2.06 -2.91 -24.90
N ARG A 281 1.34 -2.80 -23.77
CA ARG A 281 1.82 -3.37 -22.49
C ARG A 281 1.66 -4.88 -22.46
N THR A 282 0.53 -5.37 -22.97
CA THR A 282 0.06 -6.75 -22.78
C THR A 282 0.08 -7.58 -24.05
N THR A 283 0.69 -7.09 -25.14
CA THR A 283 0.86 -7.87 -26.38
C THR A 283 2.18 -7.54 -27.08
N ASN A 284 2.51 -8.31 -28.14
CA ASN A 284 3.63 -8.03 -29.04
C ASN A 284 3.29 -7.11 -30.24
N VAL A 285 2.30 -6.21 -30.11
CA VAL A 285 1.88 -5.31 -31.20
C VAL A 285 3.02 -4.47 -31.79
N GLU A 286 4.03 -4.10 -31.00
CA GLU A 286 5.17 -3.31 -31.47
C GLU A 286 6.04 -4.08 -32.47
N GLU A 287 6.01 -5.42 -32.41
CA GLU A 287 6.75 -6.29 -33.31
C GLU A 287 5.92 -6.63 -34.55
N VAL A 288 4.62 -6.93 -34.36
CA VAL A 288 3.72 -7.39 -35.44
C VAL A 288 3.17 -6.21 -36.27
N PHE A 289 2.86 -5.09 -35.63
CA PHE A 289 2.28 -3.88 -36.25
C PHE A 289 2.94 -2.59 -35.73
N PRO A 290 4.25 -2.37 -35.97
CA PRO A 290 5.01 -1.26 -35.39
C PRO A 290 4.41 0.12 -35.69
N GLU A 291 3.91 0.34 -36.91
CA GLU A 291 3.33 1.62 -37.33
C GLU A 291 2.00 1.94 -36.62
N ARG A 292 1.31 0.92 -36.11
CA ARG A 292 0.00 1.01 -35.47
C ARG A 292 0.05 0.79 -33.97
N ALA A 293 1.23 0.58 -33.38
CA ALA A 293 1.37 0.21 -31.98
C ALA A 293 0.73 1.23 -31.00
N TYR A 294 0.68 2.50 -31.37
CA TYR A 294 0.08 3.57 -30.58
C TYR A 294 -1.40 3.82 -30.87
N GLU A 295 -1.98 3.12 -31.85
CA GLU A 295 -3.41 3.17 -32.10
C GLU A 295 -4.19 2.57 -30.92
N ARG A 296 -5.44 3.00 -30.77
CA ARG A 296 -6.31 2.41 -29.76
C ARG A 296 -6.58 0.94 -30.10
N SER A 297 -6.64 0.08 -29.09
CA SER A 297 -6.96 -1.35 -29.23
C SER A 297 -8.28 -1.57 -29.98
N SER A 298 -9.27 -0.71 -29.77
CA SER A 298 -10.55 -0.72 -30.48
C SER A 298 -10.47 -0.41 -31.98
N MET A 299 -9.35 0.15 -32.47
CA MET A 299 -9.18 0.50 -33.89
C MET A 299 -8.54 -0.64 -34.71
N PHE A 300 -8.31 -1.80 -34.09
CA PHE A 300 -7.86 -3.01 -34.77
C PHE A 300 -9.05 -3.88 -35.15
N ASN A 301 -8.99 -4.50 -36.35
CA ASN A 301 -9.89 -5.59 -36.72
C ASN A 301 -9.53 -6.84 -35.92
N TRP A 302 -10.52 -7.71 -35.72
CA TRP A 302 -10.33 -8.95 -34.99
C TRP A 302 -9.26 -9.86 -35.62
N THR A 303 -9.23 -9.97 -36.95
CA THR A 303 -8.22 -10.74 -37.69
C THR A 303 -6.78 -10.27 -37.41
N ASP A 304 -6.58 -9.00 -37.06
CA ASP A 304 -5.26 -8.49 -36.66
C ASP A 304 -4.98 -8.77 -35.19
N LEU A 305 -5.97 -8.61 -34.32
CA LEU A 305 -5.87 -8.93 -32.88
C LEU A 305 -5.51 -10.41 -32.65
N GLU A 306 -6.08 -11.33 -33.43
CA GLU A 306 -5.79 -12.77 -33.34
C GLU A 306 -4.33 -13.14 -33.62
N LYS A 307 -3.58 -12.29 -34.34
CA LYS A 307 -2.16 -12.52 -34.64
C LYS A 307 -1.24 -12.17 -33.48
N LEU A 308 -1.75 -11.46 -32.47
CA LEU A 308 -0.97 -10.97 -31.36
C LEU A 308 -0.82 -12.02 -30.27
N ASN A 309 0.40 -12.15 -29.75
CA ASN A 309 0.65 -12.87 -28.52
C ASN A 309 0.32 -11.96 -27.33
N ALA A 310 -0.53 -12.43 -26.43
CA ALA A 310 -0.97 -11.71 -25.22
C ALA A 310 -0.41 -12.31 -23.92
N GLY A 311 0.64 -13.13 -24.03
CA GLY A 311 1.15 -13.96 -22.94
C GLY A 311 2.62 -13.76 -22.58
N GLU A 312 3.51 -13.64 -23.56
CA GLU A 312 4.96 -13.54 -23.32
C GLU A 312 5.37 -12.33 -22.47
N TRP A 313 4.63 -11.22 -22.58
CA TRP A 313 4.88 -10.00 -21.79
C TRP A 313 4.82 -10.29 -20.29
N PHE A 314 3.92 -11.16 -19.85
CA PHE A 314 3.73 -11.51 -18.44
C PHE A 314 4.97 -12.21 -17.88
N LEU A 315 5.60 -13.08 -18.68
CA LEU A 315 6.81 -13.80 -18.29
C LEU A 315 8.06 -12.92 -18.38
N LYS A 316 8.10 -12.01 -19.36
CA LYS A 316 9.23 -11.10 -19.59
C LYS A 316 9.29 -9.97 -18.57
N ASN A 317 8.15 -9.35 -18.30
CA ASN A 317 8.06 -8.19 -17.40
C ASN A 317 7.83 -8.61 -15.95
N ASP A 318 7.23 -9.78 -15.72
CA ASP A 318 6.92 -10.35 -14.40
C ASP A 318 6.35 -9.32 -13.41
N PRO A 319 5.23 -8.63 -13.75
CA PRO A 319 4.72 -7.47 -13.00
C PRO A 319 4.35 -7.79 -11.54
N PHE A 320 4.22 -9.06 -11.20
CA PHE A 320 3.85 -9.55 -9.87
C PHE A 320 4.93 -10.40 -9.20
N TRP A 321 6.12 -10.56 -9.82
CA TRP A 321 7.20 -11.44 -9.34
C TRP A 321 6.78 -12.89 -9.10
N THR A 322 5.92 -13.40 -9.99
CA THR A 322 5.27 -14.72 -9.89
C THR A 322 5.70 -15.67 -11.00
N ALA A 323 6.29 -15.18 -12.10
CA ALA A 323 6.67 -16.00 -13.24
C ALA A 323 7.62 -17.15 -12.85
N GLY A 324 8.54 -16.89 -11.91
CA GLY A 324 9.46 -17.91 -11.38
C GLY A 324 8.81 -19.01 -10.54
N SER A 325 7.56 -18.82 -10.10
CA SER A 325 6.80 -19.79 -9.31
C SER A 325 5.90 -20.70 -10.16
N LEU A 326 5.76 -20.42 -11.46
CA LEU A 326 4.92 -21.20 -12.36
C LEU A 326 5.47 -22.61 -12.58
N SER A 327 4.56 -23.57 -12.73
CA SER A 327 4.94 -24.90 -13.21
C SER A 327 5.40 -24.82 -14.66
N ARG A 328 6.18 -25.82 -15.13
CA ARG A 328 6.64 -25.84 -16.53
C ARG A 328 5.48 -25.81 -17.53
N SER A 329 4.37 -26.51 -17.23
CA SER A 329 3.18 -26.49 -18.08
C SER A 329 2.52 -25.11 -18.09
N ASP A 330 2.33 -24.50 -16.90
CA ASP A 330 1.72 -23.17 -16.80
C ASP A 330 2.60 -22.11 -17.48
N TYR A 331 3.92 -22.21 -17.40
CA TYR A 331 4.84 -21.31 -18.08
C TYR A 331 4.68 -21.38 -19.61
N LEU A 332 4.63 -22.59 -20.17
CA LEU A 332 4.46 -22.78 -21.61
C LEU A 332 3.09 -22.33 -22.10
N GLU A 333 2.05 -22.54 -21.31
CA GLU A 333 0.69 -22.08 -21.59
C GLU A 333 0.59 -20.55 -21.51
N ALA A 334 1.16 -19.95 -20.47
CA ALA A 334 1.21 -18.51 -20.30
C ALA A 334 1.95 -17.82 -21.45
N ALA A 335 3.05 -18.41 -21.93
CA ALA A 335 3.78 -17.89 -23.08
C ALA A 335 2.96 -17.90 -24.39
N ASN A 336 1.97 -18.79 -24.50
CA ASN A 336 1.22 -19.03 -25.73
C ASN A 336 -0.26 -18.61 -25.63
N GLN A 337 -0.51 -17.45 -25.02
CA GLN A 337 -1.85 -16.86 -24.97
C GLN A 337 -2.10 -15.90 -26.14
N SER A 338 -3.34 -15.84 -26.62
CA SER A 338 -3.83 -14.86 -27.59
C SER A 338 -4.71 -13.81 -26.91
N VAL A 339 -5.01 -12.72 -27.61
CA VAL A 339 -6.09 -11.80 -27.21
C VAL A 339 -7.40 -12.60 -27.07
N CYS A 340 -8.11 -12.40 -25.96
CA CYS A 340 -9.28 -13.21 -25.62
C CYS A 340 -10.58 -12.53 -26.09
N LYS A 341 -11.45 -13.27 -26.82
CA LYS A 341 -12.82 -12.81 -27.06
C LYS A 341 -13.61 -12.86 -25.76
N LEU A 342 -14.59 -11.97 -25.65
CA LEU A 342 -15.57 -12.06 -24.57
C LEU A 342 -16.32 -13.41 -24.63
N ALA A 343 -16.72 -13.87 -25.82
CA ALA A 343 -17.47 -15.12 -25.98
C ALA A 343 -16.70 -16.34 -25.42
N ASP A 344 -15.40 -16.43 -25.68
CA ASP A 344 -14.54 -17.53 -25.23
C ASP A 344 -14.38 -17.51 -23.70
N MET A 345 -14.17 -16.32 -23.14
CA MET A 345 -14.12 -16.14 -21.68
C MET A 345 -15.44 -16.52 -21.01
N LEU A 346 -16.59 -16.13 -21.59
CA LEU A 346 -17.90 -16.49 -21.08
C LEU A 346 -18.14 -17.99 -21.11
N GLU A 347 -17.58 -18.72 -22.08
CA GLU A 347 -17.63 -20.19 -22.13
C GLU A 347 -16.89 -20.87 -20.98
N VAL A 348 -15.74 -20.32 -20.58
CA VAL A 348 -14.95 -20.83 -19.45
C VAL A 348 -15.68 -20.68 -18.11
N ILE A 349 -16.42 -19.59 -17.90
CA ILE A 349 -16.94 -19.23 -16.57
C ILE A 349 -18.41 -19.61 -16.31
N LYS A 350 -19.07 -20.36 -17.21
CA LYS A 350 -20.54 -20.60 -17.19
C LYS A 350 -21.11 -21.18 -15.88
N ASP A 351 -20.29 -21.83 -15.06
CA ASP A 351 -20.72 -22.58 -13.87
C ASP A 351 -20.87 -21.72 -12.60
N ASN A 352 -21.98 -20.97 -12.50
CA ASN A 352 -22.37 -20.20 -11.30
C ASN A 352 -21.38 -19.10 -10.84
N THR A 353 -20.41 -18.77 -11.69
CA THR A 353 -19.46 -17.68 -11.46
C THR A 353 -20.15 -16.32 -11.61
N SER A 354 -19.98 -15.44 -10.64
CA SER A 354 -20.42 -14.04 -10.79
C SER A 354 -19.50 -13.29 -11.75
N LEU A 355 -20.04 -12.37 -12.53
CA LEU A 355 -19.30 -11.67 -13.57
C LEU A 355 -19.43 -10.16 -13.39
N ILE A 356 -18.33 -9.45 -13.18
CA ILE A 356 -18.30 -7.98 -13.27
C ILE A 356 -17.76 -7.60 -14.65
N LEU A 357 -18.54 -6.84 -15.43
CA LEU A 357 -18.08 -6.30 -16.70
C LEU A 357 -17.86 -4.80 -16.58
N ASN A 358 -16.62 -4.39 -16.86
CA ASN A 358 -16.25 -3.02 -17.09
C ASN A 358 -16.08 -2.77 -18.60
N PHE A 359 -16.36 -1.56 -19.06
CA PHE A 359 -16.40 -1.23 -20.49
C PHE A 359 -15.52 -0.03 -20.78
N GLN A 360 -14.71 -0.14 -21.83
CA GLN A 360 -13.97 0.99 -22.35
C GLN A 360 -14.81 1.81 -23.33
N ASP A 361 -14.72 3.14 -23.22
CA ASP A 361 -15.32 4.05 -24.19
C ASP A 361 -14.63 3.95 -25.56
N LEU A 362 -15.45 3.85 -26.61
CA LEU A 362 -14.97 3.89 -27.99
C LEU A 362 -14.70 5.32 -28.46
N PRO A 363 -13.72 5.54 -29.36
CA PRO A 363 -13.56 6.85 -29.99
C PRO A 363 -14.78 7.16 -30.89
N PRO A 364 -15.21 8.44 -31.02
CA PRO A 364 -16.36 8.81 -31.85
C PRO A 364 -16.26 8.39 -33.33
N ALA A 365 -15.04 8.20 -33.84
CA ALA A 365 -14.79 7.73 -35.21
C ALA A 365 -15.01 6.22 -35.39
N HIS A 366 -15.22 5.46 -34.31
CA HIS A 366 -15.44 4.03 -34.38
C HIS A 366 -16.79 3.70 -35.03
N PRO A 367 -16.87 2.76 -35.99
CA PRO A 367 -18.12 2.43 -36.71
C PRO A 367 -19.29 2.06 -35.79
N TYR A 368 -18.98 1.45 -34.65
CA TYR A 368 -19.95 0.99 -33.64
C TYR A 368 -20.04 1.88 -32.39
N TYR A 369 -19.59 3.14 -32.47
CA TYR A 369 -19.56 4.05 -31.32
C TYR A 369 -20.93 4.17 -30.60
N SER A 370 -22.03 4.13 -31.33
CA SER A 370 -23.40 4.23 -30.77
C SER A 370 -24.09 2.89 -30.51
N THR A 371 -23.46 1.75 -30.82
CA THR A 371 -24.11 0.43 -30.77
C THR A 371 -23.30 -0.64 -30.04
N TYR A 372 -22.09 -0.30 -29.56
CA TYR A 372 -21.21 -1.27 -28.92
C TYR A 372 -21.81 -1.93 -27.68
N ILE A 373 -22.58 -1.19 -26.88
CA ILE A 373 -23.30 -1.74 -25.73
C ILE A 373 -24.27 -2.85 -26.16
N ASN A 374 -25.03 -2.63 -27.25
CA ASN A 374 -25.96 -3.64 -27.75
C ASN A 374 -25.23 -4.91 -28.21
N ILE A 375 -24.14 -4.76 -28.97
CA ILE A 375 -23.35 -5.91 -29.47
C ILE A 375 -22.77 -6.72 -28.30
N THR A 376 -22.21 -6.05 -27.30
CA THR A 376 -21.69 -6.74 -26.12
C THR A 376 -22.81 -7.40 -25.32
N LEU A 377 -23.95 -6.74 -25.17
CA LEU A 377 -25.11 -7.27 -24.46
C LEU A 377 -25.64 -8.55 -25.12
N GLU A 378 -25.81 -8.53 -26.44
CA GLU A 378 -26.20 -9.69 -27.24
C GLU A 378 -25.20 -10.84 -27.08
N THR A 379 -23.89 -10.54 -27.07
CA THR A 379 -22.83 -11.54 -26.83
C THR A 379 -22.96 -12.19 -25.46
N VAL A 380 -23.20 -11.42 -24.40
CA VAL A 380 -23.38 -11.95 -23.04
C VAL A 380 -24.65 -12.79 -22.96
N LEU A 381 -25.76 -12.33 -23.52
CA LEU A 381 -27.03 -13.07 -23.52
C LEU A 381 -26.94 -14.39 -24.31
N ALA A 382 -26.30 -14.36 -25.47
CA ALA A 382 -26.10 -15.54 -26.32
C ALA A 382 -25.23 -16.61 -25.65
N SER A 383 -24.34 -16.22 -24.73
CA SER A 383 -23.51 -17.17 -24.00
C SER A 383 -24.31 -18.14 -23.11
N GLY A 384 -25.51 -17.75 -22.68
CA GLY A 384 -26.33 -18.52 -21.76
C GLY A 384 -25.94 -18.39 -20.28
N ILE A 385 -25.02 -17.49 -19.92
CA ILE A 385 -24.76 -17.14 -18.52
C ILE A 385 -26.05 -16.64 -17.87
N ARG A 386 -26.30 -17.07 -16.63
CA ARG A 386 -27.45 -16.59 -15.84
C ARG A 386 -27.39 -15.08 -15.71
N GLN A 387 -28.42 -14.38 -16.17
CA GLN A 387 -28.45 -12.91 -16.15
C GLN A 387 -28.19 -12.35 -14.74
N GLN A 388 -28.70 -13.01 -13.70
CA GLN A 388 -28.51 -12.59 -12.31
C GLN A 388 -27.07 -12.71 -11.83
N ALA A 389 -26.19 -13.43 -12.53
CA ALA A 389 -24.76 -13.50 -12.21
C ALA A 389 -23.99 -12.30 -12.77
N VAL A 390 -24.55 -11.56 -13.73
CA VAL A 390 -23.88 -10.44 -14.41
C VAL A 390 -24.10 -9.14 -13.62
N MET A 391 -23.00 -8.52 -13.24
CA MET A 391 -22.89 -7.21 -12.60
C MET A 391 -22.44 -6.19 -13.65
N TRP A 392 -23.37 -5.32 -14.03
CA TRP A 392 -23.20 -4.32 -15.08
C TRP A 392 -22.77 -2.98 -14.49
N LEU A 393 -21.48 -2.66 -14.67
CA LEU A 393 -20.86 -1.46 -14.12
C LEU A 393 -21.20 -0.16 -14.87
N PRO A 394 -21.26 -0.12 -16.21
CA PRO A 394 -21.44 1.14 -16.94
C PRO A 394 -22.72 1.88 -16.57
N ASP A 395 -22.60 3.20 -16.42
CA ASP A 395 -23.75 4.11 -16.26
C ASP A 395 -24.45 4.43 -17.58
N THR A 396 -23.75 4.29 -18.70
CA THR A 396 -24.26 4.57 -20.04
C THR A 396 -25.35 3.57 -20.42
N GLU A 397 -26.45 4.06 -20.99
CA GLU A 397 -27.55 3.24 -21.53
C GLU A 397 -28.20 2.25 -20.53
N ARG A 398 -28.10 2.49 -19.21
CA ARG A 398 -28.73 1.62 -18.19
C ARG A 398 -30.20 1.31 -18.44
N GLN A 399 -30.98 2.27 -18.96
CA GLN A 399 -32.39 2.05 -19.28
C GLN A 399 -32.56 1.00 -20.38
N LEU A 400 -31.74 1.06 -21.43
CA LEU A 400 -31.72 0.08 -22.51
C LEU A 400 -31.31 -1.30 -21.98
N VAL A 401 -30.24 -1.37 -21.18
CA VAL A 401 -29.76 -2.63 -20.60
C VAL A 401 -30.83 -3.26 -19.71
N ARG A 402 -31.56 -2.47 -18.91
CA ARG A 402 -32.69 -2.97 -18.09
C ARG A 402 -33.85 -3.51 -18.93
N GLN A 403 -34.10 -2.93 -20.11
CA GLN A 403 -35.15 -3.40 -21.01
C GLN A 403 -34.77 -4.72 -21.69
N ILE A 404 -33.53 -4.84 -22.17
CA ILE A 404 -33.06 -6.00 -22.92
C ILE A 404 -32.64 -7.16 -22.00
N ALA A 405 -31.97 -6.85 -20.88
CA ALA A 405 -31.46 -7.83 -19.91
C ALA A 405 -31.89 -7.46 -18.47
N PRO A 406 -33.19 -7.60 -18.14
CA PRO A 406 -33.73 -7.19 -16.83
C PRO A 406 -33.12 -7.96 -15.64
N GLY A 407 -32.52 -9.13 -15.87
CA GLY A 407 -31.85 -9.90 -14.83
C GLY A 407 -30.45 -9.39 -14.48
N PHE A 408 -29.82 -8.51 -15.28
CA PHE A 408 -28.49 -7.98 -14.98
C PHE A 408 -28.53 -7.09 -13.74
N GLN A 409 -27.57 -7.29 -12.84
CA GLN A 409 -27.42 -6.49 -11.64
C GLN A 409 -26.70 -5.19 -11.97
N GLN A 410 -27.42 -4.07 -11.94
CA GLN A 410 -26.83 -2.75 -12.14
C GLN A 410 -25.96 -2.40 -10.93
N THR A 411 -24.67 -2.10 -11.17
CA THR A 411 -23.71 -1.71 -10.13
C THR A 411 -23.19 -0.30 -10.35
N SER A 412 -22.76 0.39 -9.30
CA SER A 412 -22.16 1.72 -9.42
C SER A 412 -20.67 1.73 -9.08
N GLY A 413 -19.89 2.41 -9.91
CA GLY A 413 -18.51 2.80 -9.63
C GLY A 413 -18.37 4.13 -8.88
N LEU A 414 -19.48 4.81 -8.59
CA LEU A 414 -19.51 6.11 -7.89
C LEU A 414 -19.97 5.90 -6.46
N LYS A 415 -19.30 6.56 -5.51
CA LYS A 415 -19.78 6.61 -4.11
C LYS A 415 -20.94 7.60 -4.03
N LEU A 416 -22.12 7.10 -3.67
CA LEU A 416 -23.32 7.89 -3.37
C LEU A 416 -23.95 7.32 -2.10
N ASP A 417 -24.66 8.16 -1.37
CA ASP A 417 -25.46 7.76 -0.22
C ASP A 417 -26.48 6.66 -0.57
N ALA A 418 -26.79 5.84 0.43
CA ALA A 418 -27.63 4.67 0.26
C ALA A 418 -29.02 4.98 -0.31
N GLU A 419 -29.60 6.14 0.03
CA GLU A 419 -30.90 6.59 -0.48
C GLU A 419 -30.84 6.83 -2.00
N ARG A 420 -29.89 7.64 -2.48
CA ARG A 420 -29.69 7.90 -3.92
C ARG A 420 -29.36 6.63 -4.71
N MET A 421 -28.62 5.70 -4.11
CA MET A 421 -28.37 4.40 -4.73
C MET A 421 -29.67 3.65 -4.99
N ARG A 422 -30.58 3.61 -4.00
CA ARG A 422 -31.89 2.97 -4.12
C ARG A 422 -32.79 3.68 -5.12
N GLU A 423 -32.82 5.01 -5.15
CA GLU A 423 -33.56 5.79 -6.14
C GLU A 423 -33.12 5.45 -7.58
N LYS A 424 -31.82 5.23 -7.77
CA LYS A 424 -31.26 4.80 -9.05
C LYS A 424 -31.51 3.32 -9.34
N GLY A 425 -32.09 2.55 -8.42
CA GLY A 425 -32.31 1.11 -8.55
C GLY A 425 -31.01 0.30 -8.55
N ILE A 426 -30.02 0.76 -7.78
CA ILE A 426 -28.71 0.13 -7.63
C ILE A 426 -28.66 -0.53 -6.25
N VAL A 427 -28.33 -1.82 -6.23
CA VAL A 427 -28.23 -2.63 -5.00
C VAL A 427 -26.82 -3.13 -4.71
N LYS A 428 -25.89 -2.91 -5.65
CA LYS A 428 -24.49 -3.30 -5.51
C LYS A 428 -23.56 -2.17 -5.90
N LEU A 429 -22.51 -1.99 -5.13
CA LEU A 429 -21.46 -1.01 -5.40
C LEU A 429 -20.17 -1.75 -5.74
N ASN A 430 -19.39 -1.20 -6.67
CA ASN A 430 -18.06 -1.66 -7.01
C ASN A 430 -17.12 -0.46 -6.91
N LEU A 431 -16.48 -0.28 -5.76
CA LEU A 431 -15.74 0.94 -5.43
C LEU A 431 -14.28 0.62 -5.15
N ARG A 432 -13.41 1.61 -5.35
CA ARG A 432 -12.04 1.52 -4.87
C ARG A 432 -12.01 1.47 -3.35
N TYR A 433 -11.17 0.62 -2.77
CA TYR A 433 -11.12 0.42 -1.31
C TYR A 433 -10.80 1.72 -0.53
N THR A 434 -10.00 2.63 -1.11
CA THR A 434 -9.65 3.93 -0.51
C THR A 434 -10.81 4.93 -0.45
N LYS A 435 -11.92 4.69 -1.15
CA LYS A 435 -13.06 5.61 -1.17
C LYS A 435 -14.12 5.31 -0.11
N VAL A 436 -14.01 4.17 0.56
CA VAL A 436 -15.07 3.64 1.43
C VAL A 436 -14.55 3.49 2.86
N THR A 437 -15.25 4.11 3.80
CA THR A 437 -14.96 3.99 5.24
C THR A 437 -15.74 2.83 5.86
N ASN A 438 -15.35 2.42 7.06
CA ASN A 438 -16.08 1.40 7.82
C ASN A 438 -17.52 1.83 8.15
N GLU A 439 -17.76 3.15 8.28
CA GLU A 439 -19.11 3.68 8.48
C GLU A 439 -19.96 3.53 7.22
N ASP A 440 -19.40 3.88 6.06
CA ASP A 440 -20.08 3.69 4.78
C ASP A 440 -20.48 2.21 4.56
N VAL A 441 -19.59 1.26 4.87
CA VAL A 441 -19.89 -0.18 4.74
C VAL A 441 -21.09 -0.57 5.61
N ARG A 442 -21.16 -0.07 6.85
CA ARG A 442 -22.30 -0.33 7.75
C ARG A 442 -23.58 0.31 7.21
N ASP A 443 -23.51 1.55 6.75
CA ASP A 443 -24.67 2.27 6.20
C ASP A 443 -25.24 1.55 4.98
N TYR A 444 -24.37 1.15 4.04
CA TYR A 444 -24.79 0.34 2.90
C TYR A 444 -25.39 -1.00 3.32
N ALA A 445 -24.78 -1.70 4.27
CA ALA A 445 -25.32 -2.97 4.77
C ALA A 445 -26.71 -2.81 5.40
N THR A 446 -26.93 -1.75 6.20
CA THR A 446 -28.26 -1.47 6.80
C THR A 446 -29.33 -1.15 5.75
N ALA A 447 -28.92 -0.59 4.60
CA ALA A 447 -29.79 -0.32 3.47
C ALA A 447 -29.98 -1.52 2.52
N ASN A 448 -29.48 -2.71 2.88
CA ASN A 448 -29.44 -3.92 2.04
C ASN A 448 -28.68 -3.72 0.71
N LEU A 449 -27.65 -2.89 0.73
CA LEU A 449 -26.72 -2.70 -0.37
C LEU A 449 -25.45 -3.50 -0.10
N SER A 450 -24.94 -4.21 -1.11
CA SER A 450 -23.67 -4.94 -1.00
C SER A 450 -22.54 -4.18 -1.66
N VAL A 451 -21.35 -4.20 -1.06
CA VAL A 451 -20.17 -3.50 -1.58
C VAL A 451 -19.12 -4.52 -2.01
N ASN A 452 -18.63 -4.34 -3.23
CA ASN A 452 -17.39 -4.93 -3.71
C ASN A 452 -16.28 -3.88 -3.69
N LEU A 453 -15.13 -4.21 -3.10
CA LEU A 453 -13.97 -3.31 -3.06
C LEU A 453 -12.81 -3.82 -3.91
N TYR A 454 -12.14 -2.92 -4.65
CA TYR A 454 -11.02 -3.26 -5.52
C TYR A 454 -9.87 -2.23 -5.43
N THR A 455 -8.64 -2.57 -5.81
CA THR A 455 -8.11 -3.94 -5.95
C THR A 455 -7.45 -4.33 -4.64
N VAL A 456 -7.86 -5.43 -4.03
CA VAL A 456 -7.36 -5.85 -2.71
C VAL A 456 -6.41 -7.02 -2.91
N ASN A 457 -5.14 -6.84 -2.60
CA ASN A 457 -4.08 -7.80 -2.85
C ASN A 457 -3.39 -8.26 -1.55
N GLU A 458 -3.45 -7.46 -0.49
CA GLU A 458 -2.77 -7.76 0.76
C GLU A 458 -3.64 -8.51 1.80
N PRO A 459 -3.12 -9.56 2.46
CA PRO A 459 -3.83 -10.27 3.52
C PRO A 459 -4.27 -9.39 4.69
N TRP A 460 -3.47 -8.39 5.08
CA TRP A 460 -3.80 -7.48 6.17
C TRP A 460 -4.98 -6.58 5.77
N LEU A 461 -5.00 -6.07 4.53
CA LEU A 461 -6.07 -5.22 4.01
C LEU A 461 -7.36 -6.04 3.90
N TYR A 462 -7.27 -7.25 3.34
CA TYR A 462 -8.39 -8.19 3.29
C TYR A 462 -8.99 -8.47 4.68
N SER A 463 -8.15 -8.56 5.71
CA SER A 463 -8.57 -8.79 7.09
C SER A 463 -9.35 -7.60 7.65
N ILE A 464 -8.85 -6.37 7.46
CA ILE A 464 -9.54 -5.15 7.87
C ILE A 464 -10.91 -5.02 7.21
N LEU A 465 -10.98 -5.28 5.89
CA LEU A 465 -12.23 -5.23 5.14
C LEU A 465 -13.21 -6.34 5.56
N TRP A 466 -12.70 -7.52 5.91
CA TRP A 466 -13.53 -8.59 6.50
C TRP A 466 -14.12 -8.15 7.84
N CYS A 467 -13.29 -7.63 8.75
CA CYS A 467 -13.79 -7.11 10.03
C CYS A 467 -14.80 -5.97 9.86
N ALA A 468 -14.64 -5.14 8.82
CA ALA A 468 -15.57 -4.05 8.50
C ALA A 468 -16.92 -4.53 7.94
N GLY A 469 -17.05 -5.80 7.54
CA GLY A 469 -18.28 -6.39 7.00
C GLY A 469 -18.45 -6.28 5.49
N VAL A 470 -17.36 -6.08 4.74
CA VAL A 470 -17.38 -6.03 3.27
C VAL A 470 -17.78 -7.39 2.70
N GLN A 471 -18.69 -7.41 1.72
CA GLN A 471 -19.27 -8.65 1.20
C GLN A 471 -18.38 -9.32 0.15
N SER A 472 -17.67 -8.55 -0.68
CA SER A 472 -16.72 -9.09 -1.65
C SER A 472 -15.56 -8.15 -1.94
N VAL A 473 -14.46 -8.72 -2.43
CA VAL A 473 -13.31 -7.97 -2.94
C VAL A 473 -12.92 -8.48 -4.32
N THR A 474 -12.44 -7.58 -5.17
CA THR A 474 -11.75 -7.94 -6.43
C THR A 474 -10.24 -7.92 -6.19
N SER A 475 -9.53 -8.95 -6.63
CA SER A 475 -8.13 -9.19 -6.27
C SER A 475 -7.32 -9.79 -7.42
N ASP A 476 -6.07 -9.33 -7.57
CA ASP A 476 -5.03 -9.97 -8.38
C ASP A 476 -4.46 -11.20 -7.66
N SER A 477 -4.35 -11.11 -6.32
CA SER A 477 -3.71 -12.09 -5.41
C SER A 477 -4.68 -13.08 -4.78
N SER A 478 -5.83 -13.30 -5.41
CA SER A 478 -6.86 -14.27 -5.01
C SER A 478 -6.37 -15.60 -4.39
N HIS A 479 -5.32 -16.20 -4.94
CA HIS A 479 -4.69 -17.44 -4.45
C HIS A 479 -3.99 -17.28 -3.08
N VAL A 480 -3.55 -16.06 -2.73
CA VAL A 480 -3.05 -15.66 -1.42
C VAL A 480 -4.22 -15.41 -0.47
N LEU A 481 -5.17 -14.56 -0.84
CA LEU A 481 -6.28 -14.17 0.03
C LEU A 481 -7.19 -15.34 0.41
N ARG A 482 -7.38 -16.29 -0.50
CA ARG A 482 -8.15 -17.51 -0.21
C ARG A 482 -7.58 -18.31 0.95
N LYS A 483 -6.25 -18.29 1.13
CA LYS A 483 -5.53 -19.01 2.20
C LYS A 483 -5.66 -18.33 3.57
N VAL A 484 -6.17 -17.10 3.66
CA VAL A 484 -6.42 -16.42 4.94
C VAL A 484 -7.62 -17.09 5.65
N PRO A 485 -7.41 -17.89 6.70
CA PRO A 485 -8.49 -18.65 7.31
C PRO A 485 -9.38 -17.76 8.19
N PHE A 486 -8.82 -16.65 8.68
CA PHE A 486 -9.41 -15.72 9.63
C PHE A 486 -8.72 -14.36 9.52
N PRO A 487 -9.36 -13.22 9.86
CA PRO A 487 -8.71 -11.92 9.82
C PRO A 487 -7.42 -11.91 10.65
N ILE A 488 -6.34 -11.47 10.02
CA ILE A 488 -5.08 -11.20 10.68
C ILE A 488 -5.33 -10.04 11.67
N TRP A 489 -4.83 -10.19 12.89
CA TRP A 489 -4.95 -9.19 13.96
C TRP A 489 -6.36 -8.98 14.53
N LEU A 490 -7.29 -9.94 14.34
CA LEU A 490 -8.54 -9.89 15.10
C LEU A 490 -8.26 -10.05 16.60
N MET A 491 -8.69 -9.07 17.38
CA MET A 491 -8.41 -8.99 18.81
C MET A 491 -9.68 -8.61 19.58
N PRO A 492 -10.13 -9.42 20.55
CA PRO A 492 -11.19 -9.03 21.46
C PRO A 492 -10.84 -7.73 22.21
N PRO A 493 -11.82 -6.87 22.52
CA PRO A 493 -11.57 -5.63 23.26
C PRO A 493 -10.85 -5.85 24.60
N ASP A 494 -11.18 -6.91 25.33
CA ASP A 494 -10.53 -7.24 26.60
C ASP A 494 -9.04 -7.58 26.43
N GLU A 495 -8.68 -8.31 25.36
CA GLU A 495 -7.28 -8.61 25.04
C GLU A 495 -6.53 -7.34 24.65
N TYR A 496 -7.15 -6.47 23.86
CA TYR A 496 -6.60 -5.17 23.50
C TYR A 496 -6.33 -4.29 24.72
N HIS A 497 -7.30 -4.15 25.61
CA HIS A 497 -7.16 -3.40 26.85
C HIS A 497 -6.08 -4.00 27.76
N LEU A 498 -6.00 -5.33 27.85
CA LEU A 498 -4.97 -6.00 28.63
C LEU A 498 -3.56 -5.69 28.10
N ILE A 499 -3.34 -5.81 26.79
CA ILE A 499 -2.04 -5.53 26.15
C ILE A 499 -1.63 -4.07 26.40
N TRP A 500 -2.57 -3.15 26.20
CA TRP A 500 -2.35 -1.73 26.42
C TRP A 500 -2.00 -1.44 27.88
N ILE A 501 -2.86 -1.79 28.85
CA ILE A 501 -2.66 -1.49 30.26
C ILE A 501 -1.35 -2.09 30.77
N THR A 502 -1.03 -3.32 30.37
CA THR A 502 0.20 -4.00 30.81
C THR A 502 1.44 -3.34 30.22
N SER A 503 1.41 -2.95 28.95
CA SER A 503 2.52 -2.26 28.28
C SER A 503 2.80 -0.89 28.93
N ASP A 504 1.76 -0.11 29.23
CA ASP A 504 1.88 1.18 29.91
C ASP A 504 2.41 1.02 31.33
N LEU A 505 1.91 0.02 32.08
CA LEU A 505 2.39 -0.26 33.44
C LEU A 505 3.87 -0.66 33.46
N ILE A 506 4.31 -1.52 32.54
CA ILE A 506 5.71 -1.92 32.42
C ILE A 506 6.58 -0.71 32.09
N SER A 507 6.17 0.09 31.11
CA SER A 507 6.86 1.33 30.75
C SER A 507 7.01 2.26 31.95
N PHE A 508 5.93 2.47 32.70
CA PHE A 508 5.91 3.33 33.87
C PHE A 508 6.89 2.86 34.95
N ILE A 509 6.84 1.56 35.30
CA ILE A 509 7.73 0.97 36.31
C ILE A 509 9.19 1.14 35.92
N VAL A 510 9.53 0.89 34.64
CA VAL A 510 10.89 1.05 34.13
C VAL A 510 11.34 2.51 34.19
N ILE A 511 10.52 3.45 33.70
CA ILE A 511 10.83 4.88 33.71
C ILE A 511 11.08 5.36 35.16
N VAL A 512 10.18 5.03 36.10
CA VAL A 512 10.34 5.39 37.50
C VAL A 512 11.61 4.77 38.08
N GLY A 513 11.87 3.49 37.82
CA GLY A 513 13.08 2.80 38.26
C GLY A 513 14.36 3.48 37.76
N VAL A 514 14.39 3.91 36.50
CA VAL A 514 15.52 4.63 35.89
C VAL A 514 15.77 5.97 36.57
N PHE A 515 14.72 6.78 36.78
CA PHE A 515 14.86 8.07 37.47
C PHE A 515 15.23 7.93 38.95
N VAL A 516 14.83 6.85 39.62
CA VAL A 516 15.25 6.55 40.99
C VAL A 516 16.70 6.10 41.05
N PHE A 517 17.15 5.27 40.10
CA PHE A 517 18.53 4.75 40.07
C PHE A 517 19.57 5.81 39.68
N GLN A 518 19.20 6.81 38.88
CA GLN A 518 20.10 7.87 38.42
C GLN A 518 20.09 9.15 39.27
N LYS A 519 19.31 9.17 40.37
CA LYS A 519 19.53 10.14 41.46
C LYS A 519 20.89 9.90 42.12
#